data_AF-A0A1B0AYZ7-F1
#
_entry.id   AF-A0A1B0AYZ7-F1
#
_cell.length_a   1.000
_cell.length_b   1.000
_cell.length_c   1.000
_cell.angle_alpha   90.00
_cell.angle_beta   90.00
_cell.angle_gamma   90.00
#
_symmetry.space_group_name_H-M   'P 1'
#
loop_
_entity.id
_entity.type
_entity.pdbx_description
1 polymer ?
#
loop_
_entity_poly.entity_id
_entity_poly.type
_entity_poly.pdbx_seq_one_letter_code
_entity_poly.pdbx_strand_id
1 'polypeptide(L)'
;MVSWSNFLRPAANFAKYRAALPTSAMKNAVQMQLRQMSGGHDHMIVKPSRFQWDKFKDLLHFYTMIGLGPIIGIVLYCNIFIGPAQLEPIPDNYEPKHWEYHKHPISRFISRYIHPSPQQEYEKHLHHLFEENEKSQIRLLEDKIRAKMSERNDYQAYYYRPVIAKYHRISKQAADDLEELRGDI
;
A
#
# COMPACT_ATOMS: atom_id res chain seq x y z
N MET A 1 -1.06 -7.20 12.86
CA MET A 1 -0.02 -6.72 13.80
C MET A 1 0.80 -5.65 13.09
N VAL A 2 0.55 -4.37 13.41
CA VAL A 2 1.13 -3.24 12.67
C VAL A 2 2.51 -2.92 13.24
N SER A 3 3.53 -3.06 12.40
CA SER A 3 4.95 -2.89 12.76
C SER A 3 5.32 -1.42 12.90
N TRP A 4 4.89 -0.78 14.00
CA TRP A 4 5.35 0.55 14.39
C TRP A 4 6.74 0.53 15.07
N SER A 5 7.27 -0.65 15.40
CA SER A 5 8.51 -0.84 16.16
C SER A 5 9.80 -0.53 15.39
N ASN A 6 9.75 -0.34 14.07
CA ASN A 6 10.94 -0.04 13.26
C ASN A 6 11.24 1.47 13.13
N PHE A 7 10.27 2.35 13.35
CA PHE A 7 10.49 3.80 13.30
C PHE A 7 11.26 4.34 14.52
N LEU A 8 11.23 3.63 15.65
CA LEU A 8 11.88 4.07 16.91
C LEU A 8 13.33 3.59 17.05
N ARG A 9 13.78 2.65 16.23
CA ARG A 9 15.18 2.17 16.20
C ARG A 9 16.21 3.27 15.89
N PRO A 10 16.00 4.19 14.93
CA PRO A 10 16.94 5.29 14.70
C PRO A 10 16.99 6.28 15.88
N ALA A 11 15.87 6.50 16.59
CA ALA A 11 15.84 7.37 17.77
C ALA A 11 16.59 6.77 18.98
N ALA A 12 16.45 5.46 19.20
CA ALA A 12 17.19 4.75 20.24
C ALA A 12 18.70 4.72 19.97
N ASN A 13 19.11 4.59 18.70
CA ASN A 13 20.50 4.71 18.30
C ASN A 13 21.02 6.16 18.47
N PHE A 14 20.23 7.17 18.11
CA PHE A 14 20.56 8.58 18.35
C PHE A 14 20.78 8.91 19.83
N ALA A 15 19.96 8.33 20.73
CA ALA A 15 20.10 8.51 22.17
C ALA A 15 21.42 7.92 22.71
N LYS A 16 21.87 6.77 22.17
CA LYS A 16 23.17 6.15 22.50
C LYS A 16 24.35 7.03 22.06
N TYR A 17 24.29 7.65 20.88
CA TYR A 17 25.32 8.58 20.41
C TYR A 17 25.27 9.95 21.09
N ARG A 18 24.12 10.36 21.64
CA ARG A 18 23.96 11.59 22.43
C ARG A 18 24.59 11.48 23.82
N ALA A 19 24.60 10.28 24.41
CA ALA A 19 25.33 10.02 25.66
C ALA A 19 26.86 9.99 25.46
N ALA A 20 27.33 9.85 24.22
CA ALA A 20 28.76 9.74 23.88
C ALA A 20 29.42 11.09 23.50
N LEU A 21 28.74 12.24 23.62
CA LEU A 21 29.34 13.56 23.41
C LEU A 21 28.77 14.63 24.37
N PRO A 22 29.57 15.45 25.08
CA PRO A 22 31.00 15.37 25.39
C PRO A 22 31.23 15.19 26.90
N THR A 23 32.00 14.17 27.28
CA THR A 23 32.64 14.14 28.60
C THR A 23 33.52 15.38 28.76
N SER A 24 33.70 15.83 30.01
CA SER A 24 34.48 17.03 30.36
C SER A 24 35.89 17.04 29.74
N ALA A 25 36.46 15.87 29.43
CA ALA A 25 37.71 15.72 28.71
C ALA A 25 37.67 16.24 27.26
N MET A 26 36.58 16.03 26.51
CA MET A 26 36.43 16.60 25.15
C MET A 26 36.07 18.08 25.18
N LYS A 27 35.35 18.55 26.22
CA LYS A 27 35.17 20.00 26.44
C LYS A 27 36.51 20.69 26.65
N ASN A 28 37.44 20.08 27.38
CA ASN A 28 38.79 20.61 27.59
C ASN A 28 39.71 20.49 26.36
N ALA A 29 39.49 19.50 25.48
CA ALA A 29 40.21 19.40 24.20
C ALA A 29 39.69 20.41 23.14
N VAL A 30 38.41 20.78 23.22
CA VAL A 30 37.79 21.86 22.41
C VAL A 30 37.93 23.23 23.09
N GLN A 31 38.24 23.27 24.39
CA GLN A 31 38.61 24.48 25.12
C GLN A 31 39.94 24.96 24.56
N MET A 32 39.80 25.90 23.62
CA MET A 32 40.85 26.56 22.88
C MET A 32 42.10 26.77 23.75
N GLN A 33 43.19 26.10 23.38
CA GLN A 33 44.53 26.46 23.85
C GLN A 33 44.86 27.84 23.27
N LEU A 34 44.43 28.90 23.97
CA LEU A 34 44.77 30.28 23.65
C LEU A 34 46.25 30.50 24.01
N ARG A 35 47.12 30.70 23.03
CA ARG A 35 48.51 31.13 23.30
C ARG A 35 48.47 32.61 23.71
N GLN A 36 48.74 32.89 24.99
CA GLN A 36 48.86 34.27 25.52
C GLN A 36 50.24 34.90 25.23
N MET A 37 50.69 34.88 23.98
CA MET A 37 52.04 35.37 23.62
C MET A 37 52.05 36.42 22.51
N SER A 38 50.97 37.19 22.33
CA SER A 38 50.99 38.38 21.47
C SER A 38 50.04 39.45 22.01
N GLY A 39 50.55 40.66 22.22
CA GLY A 39 49.86 41.81 22.82
C GLY A 39 48.86 42.52 21.91
N GLY A 40 48.19 41.77 21.02
CA GLY A 40 47.09 42.26 20.18
C GLY A 40 45.76 41.68 20.64
N HIS A 41 44.70 42.49 20.64
CA HIS A 41 43.38 42.10 21.17
C HIS A 41 42.67 41.01 20.33
N ASP A 42 43.18 40.72 19.12
CA ASP A 42 42.62 39.75 18.18
C ASP A 42 43.35 38.40 18.26
N HIS A 43 42.65 37.39 18.75
CA HIS A 43 43.12 36.02 18.85
C HIS A 43 42.34 35.11 17.89
N MET A 44 43.03 34.18 17.23
CA MET A 44 42.40 33.22 16.33
C MET A 44 41.59 32.20 17.13
N ILE A 45 40.26 32.24 16.97
CA ILE A 45 39.33 31.33 17.64
C ILE A 45 39.31 29.98 16.90
N VAL A 46 39.94 28.95 17.49
CA VAL A 46 39.91 27.58 16.95
C VAL A 46 38.51 26.99 17.15
N LYS A 47 37.67 27.09 16.12
CA LYS A 47 36.31 26.54 16.07
C LYS A 47 36.26 25.32 15.13
N PRO A 48 35.40 24.32 15.38
CA PRO A 48 35.19 23.24 14.42
C PRO A 48 34.67 23.79 13.09
N SER A 49 35.00 23.09 11.99
CA SER A 49 34.58 23.51 10.64
C SER A 49 33.05 23.53 10.53
N ARG A 50 32.49 24.71 10.23
CA ARG A 50 31.05 24.89 9.97
C ARG A 50 30.68 24.72 8.50
N PHE A 51 31.66 24.51 7.63
CA PHE A 51 31.49 24.50 6.18
C PHE A 51 30.46 23.48 5.69
N GLN A 52 30.47 22.25 6.23
CA GLN A 52 29.53 21.21 5.81
C GLN A 52 28.08 21.57 6.17
N TRP A 53 27.88 22.18 7.34
CA TRP A 53 26.56 22.58 7.80
C TRP A 53 26.01 23.77 7.02
N ASP A 54 26.85 24.77 6.78
CA ASP A 54 26.47 25.95 6.03
C ASP A 54 26.20 25.55 4.55
N LYS A 55 27.03 24.69 3.96
CA LYS A 55 26.79 24.12 2.61
C LYS A 55 25.49 23.32 2.52
N PHE A 56 25.20 22.49 3.51
CA PHE A 56 23.96 21.71 3.54
C PHE A 56 22.72 22.62 3.57
N LYS A 57 22.75 23.67 4.41
CA LYS A 57 21.66 24.65 4.49
C LYS A 57 21.46 25.40 3.18
N ASP A 58 22.55 25.84 2.56
CA ASP A 58 22.50 26.57 1.30
C ASP A 58 21.90 25.70 0.19
N LEU A 59 22.31 24.43 0.10
CA LEU A 59 21.74 23.47 -0.86
C LEU A 59 20.26 23.19 -0.57
N LEU A 60 19.90 22.93 0.69
CA LEU A 60 18.51 22.70 1.06
C LEU A 60 17.64 23.91 0.73
N HIS A 61 18.08 25.12 1.10
CA HIS A 61 17.37 26.35 0.81
C HIS A 61 17.21 26.57 -0.69
N PHE A 62 18.28 26.38 -1.47
CA PHE A 62 18.25 26.53 -2.91
C PHE A 62 17.21 25.61 -3.58
N TYR A 63 17.26 24.30 -3.29
CA TYR A 63 16.33 23.35 -3.90
C TYR A 63 14.89 23.53 -3.41
N THR A 64 14.70 23.92 -2.14
CA THR A 64 13.35 24.20 -1.61
C THR A 64 12.76 25.45 -2.22
N MET A 65 13.52 26.55 -2.38
CA MET A 65 13.02 27.78 -2.98
C MET A 65 12.69 27.62 -4.47
N ILE A 66 13.46 26.83 -5.21
CA ILE A 66 13.17 26.52 -6.63
C ILE A 66 11.83 25.80 -6.78
N GLY A 67 11.50 24.87 -5.87
CA GLY A 67 10.22 24.17 -5.91
C GLY A 67 9.07 25.00 -5.34
N LEU A 68 9.29 25.63 -4.19
CA LEU A 68 8.23 26.31 -3.44
C LEU A 68 7.83 27.65 -4.07
N GLY A 69 8.79 28.40 -4.63
CA GLY A 69 8.55 29.66 -5.31
C GLY A 69 7.46 29.60 -6.39
N PRO A 70 7.57 28.74 -7.42
CA PRO A 70 6.56 28.63 -8.46
C PRO A 70 5.23 28.08 -7.93
N ILE A 71 5.23 27.15 -6.98
CA ILE A 71 3.99 26.62 -6.38
C ILE A 71 3.23 27.72 -5.65
N ILE A 72 3.90 28.51 -4.81
CA ILE A 72 3.29 29.65 -4.11
C ILE A 72 2.78 30.67 -5.13
N GLY A 73 3.56 30.95 -6.18
CA GLY A 73 3.16 31.85 -7.26
C GLY A 73 1.86 31.41 -7.94
N ILE A 74 1.74 30.12 -8.28
CA ILE A 74 0.51 29.55 -8.90
C ILE A 74 -0.67 29.63 -7.93
N VAL A 75 -0.48 29.26 -6.67
CA VAL A 75 -1.56 29.30 -5.66
C VAL A 75 -2.06 30.74 -5.45
N LEU A 76 -1.15 31.70 -5.32
CA LEU A 76 -1.51 33.12 -5.19
C LEU A 76 -2.23 33.63 -6.44
N TYR A 77 -1.72 33.30 -7.63
CA TYR A 77 -2.35 33.65 -8.90
C TYR A 77 -3.78 33.10 -8.99
N CYS A 78 -3.98 31.83 -8.67
CA CYS A 78 -5.31 31.21 -8.68
C CYS A 78 -6.28 31.88 -7.70
N ASN A 79 -5.81 32.26 -6.51
CA ASN A 79 -6.66 32.89 -5.50
C ASN A 79 -7.02 34.35 -5.85
N ILE A 80 -6.12 35.11 -6.47
CA ILE A 80 -6.34 36.52 -6.80
C ILE A 80 -7.18 36.68 -8.09
N PHE A 81 -6.85 35.93 -9.15
CA PHE A 81 -7.47 36.15 -10.46
C PHE A 81 -8.73 35.31 -10.70
N ILE A 82 -8.79 34.09 -10.18
CA ILE A 82 -9.95 33.19 -10.37
C ILE A 82 -10.86 33.22 -9.13
N GLY A 83 -10.26 33.15 -7.94
CA GLY A 83 -11.00 33.13 -6.68
C GLY A 83 -11.80 31.83 -6.43
N PRO A 84 -12.41 31.68 -5.25
CA PRO A 84 -13.26 30.53 -4.94
C PRO A 84 -14.63 30.64 -5.62
N ALA A 85 -15.17 29.50 -6.04
CA ALA A 85 -16.53 29.44 -6.57
C ALA A 85 -17.60 29.68 -5.49
N GLN A 86 -18.74 30.22 -5.90
CA GLN A 86 -19.92 30.37 -5.06
C GLN A 86 -20.83 29.15 -5.23
N LEU A 87 -21.56 28.79 -4.16
CA LEU A 87 -22.53 27.71 -4.21
C LEU A 87 -23.82 28.26 -4.82
N GLU A 88 -24.21 27.71 -5.96
CA GLU A 88 -25.47 28.01 -6.62
C GLU A 88 -26.36 26.78 -6.65
N PRO A 89 -27.69 26.95 -6.62
CA PRO A 89 -28.60 25.84 -6.83
C PRO A 89 -28.37 25.24 -8.22
N ILE A 90 -28.52 23.93 -8.34
CA ILE A 90 -28.39 23.23 -9.61
C ILE A 90 -29.55 23.69 -10.51
N PRO A 91 -29.28 24.21 -11.73
CA PRO A 91 -30.34 24.68 -12.60
C PRO A 91 -31.15 23.52 -13.16
N ASP A 92 -32.43 23.77 -13.44
CA ASP A 92 -33.34 22.76 -13.98
C ASP A 92 -32.85 22.28 -15.35
N ASN A 93 -32.73 20.95 -15.52
CA ASN A 93 -32.22 20.25 -16.71
C ASN A 93 -30.70 20.23 -16.90
N TYR A 94 -29.90 20.46 -15.86
CA TYR A 94 -28.45 20.27 -15.93
C TYR A 94 -27.94 19.33 -14.83
N GLU A 95 -27.21 18.29 -15.22
CA GLU A 95 -26.45 17.45 -14.30
C GLU A 95 -25.01 17.96 -14.19
N PRO A 96 -24.60 18.49 -13.01
CA PRO A 96 -23.25 19.00 -12.84
C PRO A 96 -22.22 17.89 -12.95
N LYS A 97 -21.09 18.24 -13.55
CA LYS A 97 -19.95 17.32 -13.67
C LYS A 97 -19.26 17.15 -12.33
N HIS A 98 -18.56 16.03 -12.14
CA HIS A 98 -17.99 15.68 -10.83
C HIS A 98 -17.02 16.72 -10.27
N TRP A 99 -16.31 17.48 -11.10
CA TRP A 99 -15.40 18.53 -10.64
C TRP A 99 -16.09 19.84 -10.25
N GLU A 100 -17.33 20.07 -10.69
CA GLU A 100 -18.07 21.33 -10.46
C GLU A 100 -18.51 21.45 -9.00
N TYR A 101 -18.68 20.32 -8.31
CA TYR A 101 -18.96 20.25 -6.88
C TYR A 101 -17.81 20.79 -5.99
N HIS A 102 -16.61 21.02 -6.53
CA HIS A 102 -15.49 21.57 -5.77
C HIS A 102 -15.46 23.11 -5.79
N LYS A 103 -15.27 23.70 -4.61
CA LYS A 103 -15.18 25.16 -4.39
C LYS A 103 -13.87 25.77 -4.93
N HIS A 104 -12.74 25.13 -4.65
CA HIS A 104 -11.43 25.71 -4.94
C HIS A 104 -10.98 25.37 -6.37
N PRO A 105 -10.48 26.34 -7.17
CA PRO A 105 -10.13 26.11 -8.57
C PRO A 105 -9.04 25.05 -8.77
N ILE A 106 -8.06 24.96 -7.87
CA ILE A 106 -7.04 23.90 -7.92
C ILE A 106 -7.66 22.52 -7.65
N SER A 107 -8.58 22.41 -6.70
CA SER A 107 -9.27 21.15 -6.43
C SER A 107 -10.13 20.72 -7.61
N ARG A 108 -10.78 21.68 -8.28
CA ARG A 108 -11.55 21.46 -9.50
C ARG A 108 -10.66 20.99 -10.65
N PHE A 109 -9.48 21.59 -10.82
CA PHE A 109 -8.51 21.18 -11.82
C PHE A 109 -8.03 19.74 -11.58
N ILE A 110 -7.66 19.41 -10.34
CA ILE A 110 -7.22 18.06 -9.98
C ILE A 110 -8.35 17.04 -10.20
N SER A 111 -9.57 17.35 -9.76
CA SER A 111 -10.74 16.49 -9.96
C SER A 111 -11.09 16.27 -11.43
N ARG A 112 -10.86 17.28 -12.30
CA ARG A 112 -11.12 17.18 -13.73
C ARG A 112 -10.10 16.31 -14.48
N TYR A 113 -8.82 16.38 -14.12
CA TYR A 113 -7.73 15.78 -14.92
C TYR A 113 -7.06 14.57 -14.27
N ILE A 114 -7.08 14.45 -12.95
CA ILE A 114 -6.32 13.43 -12.22
C ILE A 114 -7.25 12.39 -11.62
N HIS A 115 -8.36 12.80 -11.00
CA HIS A 115 -9.28 11.86 -10.35
C HIS A 115 -10.40 11.40 -11.30
N PRO A 116 -10.79 10.11 -11.23
CA PRO A 116 -11.99 9.64 -11.91
C PRO A 116 -13.25 10.23 -11.26
N SER A 117 -14.39 10.11 -11.93
CA SER A 117 -15.65 10.53 -11.34
C SER A 117 -16.03 9.58 -10.18
N PRO A 118 -16.63 10.10 -9.10
CA PRO A 118 -17.04 9.27 -7.97
C PRO A 118 -18.09 8.23 -8.39
N GLN A 119 -18.94 8.54 -9.37
CA GLN A 119 -19.90 7.59 -9.92
C GLN A 119 -19.23 6.40 -10.60
N GLN A 120 -18.19 6.66 -11.40
CA GLN A 120 -17.41 5.60 -12.03
C GLN A 120 -16.76 4.69 -10.99
N GLU A 121 -16.17 5.25 -9.94
CA GLU A 121 -15.57 4.44 -8.87
C GLU A 121 -16.61 3.62 -8.10
N TYR A 122 -17.77 4.23 -7.82
CA TYR A 122 -18.86 3.56 -7.12
C TYR A 122 -19.41 2.37 -7.93
N GLU A 123 -19.72 2.57 -9.22
CA GLU A 123 -20.24 1.52 -10.09
C GLU A 123 -19.22 0.41 -10.31
N LYS A 124 -17.95 0.76 -10.53
CA LYS A 124 -16.86 -0.21 -10.61
C LYS A 124 -16.75 -1.04 -9.34
N HIS A 125 -16.90 -0.41 -8.18
CA HIS A 125 -16.85 -1.11 -6.89
C HIS A 125 -18.04 -2.06 -6.72
N LEU A 126 -19.25 -1.61 -7.06
CA LEU A 126 -20.45 -2.46 -7.02
C LEU A 126 -20.31 -3.67 -7.94
N HIS A 127 -19.79 -3.49 -9.15
CA HIS A 127 -19.53 -4.57 -10.08
C HIS A 127 -18.54 -5.59 -9.49
N HIS A 128 -17.44 -5.11 -8.91
CA HIS A 128 -16.47 -5.99 -8.26
C HIS A 128 -17.09 -6.78 -7.09
N LEU A 129 -17.91 -6.13 -6.26
CA LEU A 129 -18.60 -6.80 -5.16
C LEU A 129 -19.58 -7.87 -5.66
N PHE A 130 -20.29 -7.58 -6.75
CA PHE A 130 -21.20 -8.51 -7.39
C PHE A 130 -20.46 -9.76 -7.89
N GLU A 131 -19.38 -9.61 -8.64
CA GLU A 131 -18.58 -10.74 -9.14
C GLU A 131 -18.02 -11.61 -8.01
N GLU A 132 -17.50 -10.99 -6.95
CA GLU A 132 -16.96 -11.75 -5.82
C GLU A 132 -18.06 -12.50 -5.06
N ASN A 133 -19.25 -11.91 -4.95
CA ASN A 133 -20.40 -12.59 -4.38
C ASN A 133 -20.81 -13.80 -5.22
N GLU A 134 -20.91 -13.67 -6.55
CA GLU A 134 -21.23 -14.79 -7.44
C GLU A 134 -20.20 -15.91 -7.35
N LYS A 135 -18.90 -15.58 -7.39
CA LYS A 135 -17.82 -16.55 -7.19
C LYS A 135 -17.95 -17.28 -5.85
N SER A 136 -18.31 -16.57 -4.78
CA SER A 136 -18.52 -17.17 -3.46
C SER A 136 -19.68 -18.16 -3.44
N GLN A 137 -20.79 -17.82 -4.09
CA GLN A 137 -21.98 -18.67 -4.18
C GLN A 137 -21.70 -19.93 -5.00
N ILE A 138 -20.98 -19.80 -6.12
CA ILE A 138 -20.57 -20.93 -6.96
C ILE A 138 -19.67 -21.90 -6.17
N ARG A 139 -18.68 -21.39 -5.44
CA ARG A 139 -17.79 -22.22 -4.61
C ARG A 139 -18.56 -22.97 -3.52
N LEU A 140 -19.48 -22.27 -2.85
CA LEU A 140 -20.34 -22.87 -1.83
C LEU A 140 -21.25 -23.96 -2.42
N LEU A 141 -21.76 -23.75 -3.63
CA LEU A 141 -22.53 -24.76 -4.34
C LEU A 141 -21.67 -25.95 -4.75
N GLU A 142 -20.47 -25.71 -5.28
CA GLU A 142 -19.50 -26.74 -5.65
C GLU A 142 -19.17 -27.65 -4.46
N ASP A 143 -18.92 -27.07 -3.28
CA ASP A 143 -18.63 -27.83 -2.06
C ASP A 143 -19.83 -28.69 -1.63
N LYS A 144 -21.05 -28.16 -1.73
CA LYS A 144 -22.27 -28.93 -1.48
C LYS A 144 -22.44 -30.10 -2.46
N ILE A 145 -22.18 -29.86 -3.74
CA ILE A 145 -22.26 -30.89 -4.77
C ILE A 145 -21.19 -31.96 -4.51
N ARG A 146 -19.95 -31.57 -4.20
CA ARG A 146 -18.85 -32.49 -3.87
C ARG A 146 -19.19 -33.35 -2.66
N ALA A 147 -19.76 -32.76 -1.61
CA ALA A 147 -20.22 -33.51 -0.44
C ALA A 147 -21.30 -34.54 -0.80
N LYS A 148 -22.29 -34.16 -1.62
CA LYS A 148 -23.36 -35.07 -2.06
C LYS A 148 -22.88 -36.17 -3.00
N MET A 149 -21.95 -35.88 -3.90
CA MET A 149 -21.29 -36.88 -4.74
C MET A 149 -20.55 -37.91 -3.89
N SER A 150 -19.87 -37.50 -2.81
CA SER A 150 -19.19 -38.42 -1.89
C SER A 150 -20.14 -39.26 -1.05
N GLU A 151 -21.31 -38.72 -0.67
CA GLU A 151 -22.32 -39.43 0.12
C GLU A 151 -23.00 -40.53 -0.72
N ARG A 152 -23.38 -40.21 -1.95
CA ARG A 152 -24.19 -41.10 -2.81
C ARG A 152 -23.35 -42.00 -3.70
N ASN A 153 -22.14 -41.58 -4.08
CA ASN A 153 -21.26 -42.27 -5.04
C ASN A 153 -21.98 -42.64 -6.36
N ASP A 154 -23.01 -41.88 -6.74
CA ASP A 154 -23.90 -42.13 -7.87
C ASP A 154 -23.44 -41.40 -9.15
N TYR A 155 -22.47 -40.49 -9.04
CA TYR A 155 -22.03 -39.64 -10.14
C TYR A 155 -20.63 -39.99 -10.64
N GLN A 156 -20.45 -39.98 -11.95
CA GLN A 156 -19.15 -40.12 -12.59
C GLN A 156 -18.40 -38.78 -12.54
N ALA A 157 -17.72 -38.53 -11.42
CA ALA A 157 -16.88 -37.35 -11.24
C ALA A 157 -15.65 -37.34 -12.17
N TYR A 158 -14.89 -36.24 -12.19
CA TYR A 158 -13.73 -36.04 -13.08
C TYR A 158 -12.69 -37.17 -13.10
N TYR A 159 -12.51 -37.88 -11.98
CA TYR A 159 -11.56 -39.00 -11.86
C TYR A 159 -12.22 -40.38 -11.90
N TYR A 160 -13.49 -40.47 -12.30
CA TYR A 160 -14.16 -41.75 -12.41
C TYR A 160 -13.50 -42.63 -13.48
N ARG A 161 -13.11 -43.84 -13.06
CA ARG A 161 -12.57 -44.87 -13.95
C ARG A 161 -13.69 -45.85 -14.27
N PRO A 162 -14.15 -45.96 -15.53
CA PRO A 162 -15.19 -46.91 -15.88
C PRO A 162 -14.69 -48.34 -15.66
N VAL A 163 -15.46 -49.15 -14.92
CA VAL A 163 -15.19 -50.58 -14.79
C VAL A 163 -15.72 -51.28 -16.04
N ILE A 164 -14.84 -51.96 -16.77
CA ILE A 164 -15.21 -52.74 -17.95
C ILE A 164 -15.91 -54.02 -17.48
N ALA A 165 -17.24 -54.05 -17.56
CA ALA A 165 -18.05 -55.17 -17.06
C ALA A 165 -17.76 -56.53 -17.73
N LYS A 166 -17.12 -56.54 -18.90
CA LYS A 166 -16.80 -57.75 -19.67
C LYS A 166 -15.97 -58.75 -18.85
N TYR A 167 -14.83 -58.31 -18.29
CA TYR A 167 -13.92 -59.21 -17.59
C TYR A 167 -14.46 -59.64 -16.23
N HIS A 168 -15.20 -58.76 -15.55
CA HIS A 168 -15.86 -59.09 -14.28
C HIS A 168 -16.97 -60.14 -14.46
N ARG A 169 -17.70 -60.12 -15.58
CA ARG A 169 -18.69 -61.16 -15.92
C ARG A 169 -18.02 -62.51 -16.14
N ILE A 170 -16.93 -62.54 -16.92
CA ILE A 170 -16.17 -63.76 -17.20
C ILE A 170 -15.59 -64.35 -15.91
N SER A 171 -14.97 -63.52 -15.07
CA SER A 171 -14.38 -63.99 -13.80
C SER A 171 -15.44 -64.49 -12.83
N LYS A 172 -16.62 -63.86 -12.78
CA LYS A 172 -17.73 -64.32 -11.96
C LYS A 172 -18.24 -65.69 -12.43
N GLN A 173 -18.45 -65.84 -13.74
CA GLN A 173 -18.92 -67.09 -14.32
C GLN A 173 -17.94 -68.25 -14.02
N ALA A 174 -16.64 -68.02 -14.19
CA ALA A 174 -15.61 -69.01 -13.84
C ALA A 174 -15.55 -69.33 -12.33
N ALA A 175 -15.89 -68.39 -11.44
CA ALA A 175 -15.96 -68.62 -10.01
C ALA A 175 -17.21 -69.43 -9.62
N ASP A 176 -18.37 -69.09 -10.19
CA ASP A 176 -19.64 -69.81 -10.00
C ASP A 176 -19.46 -71.28 -10.46
N ASP A 177 -18.84 -71.50 -11.64
CA ASP A 177 -18.52 -72.85 -12.16
C ASP A 177 -17.61 -73.66 -11.20
N LEU A 178 -16.63 -73.00 -10.56
CA LEU A 178 -15.71 -73.66 -9.61
C LEU A 178 -16.40 -74.00 -8.28
N GLU A 179 -17.34 -73.18 -7.81
CA GLU A 179 -18.15 -73.48 -6.63
C GLU A 179 -19.09 -74.66 -6.87
N GLU A 180 -19.71 -74.71 -8.04
CA GLU A 180 -20.60 -75.82 -8.44
C GLU A 180 -19.84 -77.15 -8.53
N LEU A 181 -18.61 -77.12 -9.06
CA LEU A 181 -17.70 -78.28 -9.06
C LEU A 181 -17.19 -78.66 -7.66
N ARG A 182 -17.05 -77.69 -6.75
CA ARG A 182 -16.59 -77.92 -5.39
C ARG A 182 -17.64 -78.68 -4.57
N GLY A 183 -18.93 -78.40 -4.80
CA GLY A 183 -20.06 -79.08 -4.15
C GLY A 183 -20.14 -78.87 -2.63
N ASP A 184 -21.35 -78.87 -2.07
CA ASP A 184 -21.54 -78.79 -0.61
C ASP A 184 -21.05 -80.09 0.05
N ILE A 185 -20.03 -79.98 0.90
CA ILE A 185 -19.64 -81.02 1.86
C ILE A 185 -20.59 -80.96 3.05
#